data_AF-A0A5B9DDT5-F1
#
_entry.id   AF-A0A5B9DDT5-F1
#
_cell.length_a   1.000
_cell.length_b   1.000
_cell.length_c   1.000
_cell.angle_alpha   90.00
_cell.angle_beta   90.00
_cell.angle_gamma   90.00
#
_symmetry.space_group_name_H-M   'P 1'
#
loop_
_entity.id
_entity.type
_entity.pdbx_description
1 polymer ?
#
loop_
_entity_poly.entity_id
_entity_poly.type
_entity_poly.pdbx_seq_one_letter_code
_entity_poly.pdbx_strand_id
1 'polypeptide(L)'
;MGEKIADNFVEKEKNQENASTIQSEKPNKNKIETVDKPASAEKPESEVKKEENEIPVAKVNLPTQPVEIIKLTKSGSITVPKKIREKLTENQIFACWEQDSRIIFQPIQEFQIQELTLVKTKSSTSKEPSKKSGKSKRSKKMKKPTGGPQPELIKYIPFQIDSQDKILSILESTFYLLTEDPPKIDEGIERIRYIIINYTSGVARNDDRLKNTVILFISDIIEKIPNQNFNELIKFAQESIVSSIKSKFLREQGLITLFNSSIRANDDDSVIFLKEILQGISEYTEPYAILQGFKGLVRSFSKNELNIPEALKFLIRDEIQKYIFGYEQPKKEIIHVLKKEGSEEEGEVSDEEREVSDEEREVSDEEREVSDEEGEIPDEEEEIPDEEEEFTDEDIVVTDEEMEILEKALVQNEIEQLNTDHSLQLIELLEEMHLIEDAYSLTENLLKSISAEDIRIDAVRQTLSRLKKTHI
;
A
#
# COMPACT_ATOMS: atom_id res chain seq x y z
N MET A 1 -39.24 63.45 4.19
CA MET A 1 -39.19 62.22 5.00
C MET A 1 -38.09 61.35 4.45
N GLY A 2 -36.94 61.38 5.10
CA GLY A 2 -35.71 60.72 4.64
C GLY A 2 -34.53 61.32 5.39
N GLU A 3 -34.15 60.70 6.50
CA GLU A 3 -32.91 61.01 7.21
C GLU A 3 -32.22 59.73 7.68
N LYS A 4 -30.89 59.81 7.56
CA LYS A 4 -29.84 58.83 7.86
C LYS A 4 -29.59 58.73 9.36
N ILE A 5 -29.33 57.54 9.89
CA ILE A 5 -28.54 57.25 11.12
C ILE A 5 -28.03 55.79 10.93
N ALA A 6 -26.79 55.42 10.66
CA ALA A 6 -25.46 55.68 11.26
C ALA A 6 -25.29 55.11 12.69
N ASP A 7 -24.46 54.06 12.77
CA ASP A 7 -23.58 53.65 13.87
C ASP A 7 -24.14 53.47 15.29
N ASN A 8 -24.08 52.23 15.77
CA ASN A 8 -23.88 51.90 17.19
C ASN A 8 -23.41 50.44 17.30
N PHE A 9 -22.17 50.20 17.74
CA PHE A 9 -21.87 49.44 18.96
C PHE A 9 -20.35 49.27 19.11
N VAL A 10 -19.78 50.03 20.03
CA VAL A 10 -18.44 49.84 20.60
C VAL A 10 -18.58 49.86 22.13
N GLU A 11 -17.86 48.94 22.76
CA GLU A 11 -17.41 48.90 24.17
C GLU A 11 -18.44 48.62 25.30
N LYS A 12 -18.20 47.48 25.97
CA LYS A 12 -17.75 47.43 27.38
C LYS A 12 -17.51 45.98 27.80
N GLU A 13 -16.29 45.67 28.25
CA GLU A 13 -16.02 45.27 29.64
C GLU A 13 -14.54 44.94 29.87
N LYS A 14 -13.94 45.71 30.78
CA LYS A 14 -12.64 45.47 31.41
C LYS A 14 -12.88 45.06 32.86
N ASN A 15 -11.95 44.23 33.34
CA ASN A 15 -11.54 43.99 34.72
C ASN A 15 -12.41 43.07 35.60
N GLN A 16 -11.81 41.93 35.98
CA GLN A 16 -11.51 41.67 37.39
C GLN A 16 -10.35 40.66 37.53
N GLU A 17 -9.22 41.16 38.03
CA GLU A 17 -8.20 40.38 38.71
C GLU A 17 -8.78 39.80 40.00
N ASN A 18 -8.51 38.53 40.30
CA ASN A 18 -8.44 38.08 41.68
C ASN A 18 -7.47 36.91 41.82
N ALA A 19 -6.45 37.17 42.65
CA ALA A 19 -5.42 36.25 43.07
C ALA A 19 -6.00 35.12 43.92
N SER A 20 -5.56 33.88 43.66
CA SER A 20 -5.62 32.79 44.65
C SER A 20 -4.32 31.99 44.61
N THR A 21 -3.51 32.28 45.62
CA THR A 21 -2.35 31.55 46.10
C THR A 21 -2.71 30.10 46.37
N ILE A 22 -2.12 29.15 45.63
CA ILE A 22 -2.11 27.73 45.98
C ILE A 22 -0.68 27.33 46.32
N GLN A 23 -0.56 26.77 47.52
CA GLN A 23 0.65 26.36 48.20
C GLN A 23 1.30 25.18 47.48
N SER A 24 2.60 25.30 47.23
CA SER A 24 3.48 24.23 46.77
C SER A 24 3.79 23.29 47.93
N GLU A 25 3.19 22.10 47.94
CA GLU A 25 3.62 20.99 48.80
C GLU A 25 4.84 20.28 48.18
N LYS A 26 5.86 20.10 49.02
CA LYS A 26 7.13 19.43 48.72
C LYS A 26 6.94 17.92 48.61
N PRO A 27 7.57 17.22 47.64
CA PRO A 27 7.68 15.78 47.72
C PRO A 27 8.86 15.37 48.63
N ASN A 28 8.54 14.38 49.45
CA ASN A 28 9.31 13.79 50.52
C ASN A 28 10.50 12.97 49.98
N LYS A 29 11.72 13.25 50.45
CA LYS A 29 12.94 12.48 50.13
C LYS A 29 12.99 11.22 51.01
N ASN A 30 12.63 10.07 50.46
CA ASN A 30 12.93 8.78 51.08
C ASN A 30 14.32 8.27 50.64
N LYS A 31 15.25 8.45 51.58
CA LYS A 31 16.28 7.52 52.06
C LYS A 31 16.34 6.15 51.33
N ILE A 32 17.40 5.95 50.54
CA ILE A 32 17.89 4.63 50.14
C ILE A 32 19.27 4.45 50.77
N GLU A 33 19.41 3.31 51.44
CA GLU A 33 20.59 2.88 52.19
C GLU A 33 21.76 2.60 51.25
N THR A 34 22.92 3.09 51.68
CA THR A 34 24.26 2.74 51.23
C THR A 34 24.61 1.34 51.73
N VAL A 35 24.92 0.42 50.82
CA VAL A 35 25.65 -0.83 51.12
C VAL A 35 26.80 -0.96 50.13
N ASP A 36 27.89 -1.49 50.70
CA ASP A 36 29.28 -1.39 50.30
C ASP A 36 29.68 -1.94 48.93
N LYS A 37 30.70 -1.28 48.39
CA LYS A 37 31.61 -1.74 47.33
C LYS A 37 32.59 -2.75 47.95
N PRO A 38 33.01 -3.80 47.23
CA PRO A 38 34.42 -3.84 46.89
C PRO A 38 34.72 -4.29 45.46
N ALA A 39 36.00 -4.16 45.15
CA ALA A 39 36.63 -4.12 43.85
C ALA A 39 36.87 -5.49 43.17
N SER A 40 37.05 -5.40 41.85
CA SER A 40 38.03 -6.11 41.01
C SER A 40 37.92 -7.64 40.87
N ALA A 41 37.62 -8.11 39.65
CA ALA A 41 38.61 -8.81 38.79
C ALA A 41 37.96 -9.37 37.51
N GLU A 42 38.71 -9.24 36.42
CA GLU A 42 38.84 -10.18 35.28
C GLU A 42 37.60 -10.58 34.45
N LYS A 43 37.54 -10.01 33.24
CA LYS A 43 36.87 -10.60 32.07
C LYS A 43 37.57 -11.91 31.67
N PRO A 44 36.79 -12.92 31.27
CA PRO A 44 37.14 -13.66 30.07
C PRO A 44 36.00 -13.57 29.03
N GLU A 45 36.41 -13.28 27.80
CA GLU A 45 35.62 -13.52 26.60
C GLU A 45 35.26 -15.00 26.53
N SER A 46 33.96 -15.29 26.39
CA SER A 46 33.49 -16.60 25.94
C SER A 46 32.41 -16.39 24.89
N GLU A 47 32.75 -16.76 23.67
CA GLU A 47 31.84 -16.95 22.55
C GLU A 47 30.77 -17.97 22.96
N VAL A 48 29.54 -17.50 23.13
CA VAL A 48 28.37 -18.39 23.22
C VAL A 48 27.96 -18.76 21.80
N LYS A 49 28.51 -19.86 21.31
CA LYS A 49 27.93 -20.59 20.17
C LYS A 49 26.54 -21.07 20.60
N LYS A 50 25.50 -20.52 19.98
CA LYS A 50 24.15 -21.09 20.03
C LYS A 50 24.17 -22.40 19.26
N GLU A 51 24.36 -23.52 19.96
CA GLU A 51 23.99 -24.83 19.45
C GLU A 51 22.46 -24.87 19.37
N GLU A 52 21.93 -24.67 18.16
CA GLU A 52 20.60 -25.12 17.82
C GLU A 52 20.59 -26.64 17.93
N ASN A 53 20.10 -27.15 19.05
CA ASN A 53 19.71 -28.55 19.19
C ASN A 53 18.54 -28.80 18.24
N GLU A 54 18.85 -29.10 16.97
CA GLU A 54 17.93 -29.82 16.09
C GLU A 54 17.64 -31.16 16.76
N ILE A 55 16.51 -31.22 17.47
CA ILE A 55 15.94 -32.49 17.90
C ILE A 55 15.72 -33.27 16.60
N PRO A 56 16.38 -34.44 16.40
CA PRO A 56 16.17 -35.21 15.19
C PRO A 56 14.69 -35.55 15.12
N VAL A 57 13.98 -34.91 14.19
CA VAL A 57 12.57 -35.14 13.95
C VAL A 57 12.49 -36.56 13.43
N ALA A 58 12.21 -37.50 14.34
CA ALA A 58 11.99 -38.88 13.98
C ALA A 58 10.95 -38.89 12.86
N LYS A 59 11.31 -39.46 11.69
CA LYS A 59 10.42 -39.55 10.54
C LYS A 59 9.13 -40.21 10.98
N VAL A 60 8.10 -39.39 11.19
CA VAL A 60 6.78 -39.85 11.57
C VAL A 60 6.25 -40.60 10.36
N ASN A 61 6.04 -41.92 10.49
CA ASN A 61 5.44 -42.71 9.42
C ASN A 61 4.03 -42.16 9.15
N LEU A 62 3.89 -41.46 8.02
CA LEU A 62 2.61 -40.95 7.55
C LEU A 62 1.79 -42.11 6.93
N PRO A 63 0.46 -42.10 7.11
CA PRO A 63 -0.40 -43.11 6.53
C PRO A 63 -0.39 -43.01 4.99
N THR A 64 -0.25 -44.16 4.33
CA THR A 64 -0.35 -44.28 2.87
C THR A 64 -1.79 -44.37 2.37
N GLN A 65 -2.76 -44.54 3.28
CA GLN A 65 -4.18 -44.64 2.96
C GLN A 65 -4.83 -43.26 2.88
N PRO A 66 -5.98 -43.13 2.18
CA PRO A 66 -6.73 -41.89 2.15
C PRO A 66 -7.17 -41.44 3.55
N VAL A 67 -6.84 -40.22 3.93
CA VAL A 67 -7.19 -39.65 5.23
C VAL A 67 -8.13 -38.44 5.09
N GLU A 68 -8.93 -38.20 6.14
CA GLU A 68 -9.72 -36.98 6.32
C GLU A 68 -9.01 -36.06 7.32
N ILE A 69 -8.91 -34.76 7.00
CA ILE A 69 -8.26 -33.78 7.87
C ILE A 69 -9.30 -33.13 8.77
N ILE A 70 -9.06 -33.20 10.08
CA ILE A 70 -9.94 -32.63 11.09
C ILE A 70 -9.16 -31.56 11.87
N LYS A 71 -9.65 -30.31 11.81
CA LYS A 71 -9.20 -29.21 12.66
C LYS A 71 -10.13 -29.12 13.87
N LEU A 72 -9.60 -29.30 15.09
CA LEU A 72 -10.40 -29.12 16.31
C LEU A 72 -10.67 -27.64 16.53
N THR A 73 -11.87 -27.17 16.18
CA THR A 73 -12.36 -25.85 16.56
C THR A 73 -13.08 -25.94 17.90
N LYS A 74 -13.04 -24.88 18.72
CA LYS A 74 -13.72 -24.82 20.03
C LYS A 74 -15.25 -25.05 19.93
N SER A 75 -15.83 -24.95 18.73
CA SER A 75 -17.27 -24.88 18.48
C SER A 75 -17.85 -25.98 17.55
N GLY A 76 -17.08 -26.99 17.10
CA GLY A 76 -17.54 -27.87 16.00
C GLY A 76 -17.32 -29.39 16.08
N SER A 77 -18.43 -30.11 16.26
CA SER A 77 -18.79 -31.47 15.77
C SER A 77 -18.18 -32.77 16.31
N ILE A 78 -16.95 -32.80 16.85
CA ILE A 78 -16.40 -34.05 17.46
C ILE A 78 -16.23 -33.90 18.97
N THR A 79 -17.01 -34.66 19.73
CA THR A 79 -16.92 -34.71 21.20
C THR A 79 -15.76 -35.62 21.59
N VAL A 80 -14.57 -35.04 21.75
CA VAL A 80 -13.40 -35.73 22.29
C VAL A 80 -13.52 -35.89 23.81
N PRO A 81 -13.23 -37.07 24.40
CA PRO A 81 -13.21 -37.25 25.86
C PRO A 81 -12.31 -36.23 26.57
N LYS A 82 -12.74 -35.73 27.75
CA LYS A 82 -12.06 -34.67 28.51
C LYS A 82 -10.56 -34.94 28.76
N LYS A 83 -10.21 -36.19 29.08
CA LYS A 83 -8.82 -36.63 29.33
C LYS A 83 -7.89 -36.47 28.12
N ILE A 84 -8.44 -36.54 26.90
CA ILE A 84 -7.68 -36.34 25.67
C ILE A 84 -7.65 -34.84 25.35
N ARG A 85 -8.79 -34.15 25.47
CA ARG A 85 -8.89 -32.70 25.22
C ARG A 85 -7.89 -31.88 26.04
N GLU A 86 -7.66 -32.23 27.30
CA GLU A 86 -6.69 -31.55 28.17
C GLU A 86 -5.22 -31.71 27.74
N LYS A 87 -4.92 -32.68 26.87
CA LYS A 87 -3.57 -32.92 26.34
C LYS A 87 -3.34 -32.31 24.95
N LEU A 88 -4.36 -31.70 24.36
CA LEU A 88 -4.28 -31.11 23.01
C LEU A 88 -3.96 -29.64 23.08
N THR A 89 -3.09 -29.18 22.18
CA THR A 89 -2.83 -27.76 21.95
C THR A 89 -4.00 -27.12 21.22
N GLU A 90 -4.29 -25.84 21.52
CA GLU A 90 -5.25 -25.07 20.73
C GLU A 90 -4.75 -25.02 19.28
N ASN A 91 -5.59 -25.47 18.33
CA ASN A 91 -5.31 -25.59 16.89
C ASN A 91 -4.56 -26.85 16.40
N GLN A 92 -4.47 -27.92 17.20
CA GLN A 92 -3.92 -29.18 16.70
C GLN A 92 -4.73 -29.75 15.51
N ILE A 93 -4.03 -30.11 14.43
CA ILE A 93 -4.59 -30.75 13.23
C ILE A 93 -4.41 -32.26 13.34
N PHE A 94 -5.42 -33.03 12.93
CA PHE A 94 -5.38 -34.49 12.90
C PHE A 94 -5.65 -35.05 11.50
N ALA A 95 -4.90 -36.07 11.11
CA ALA A 95 -5.28 -37.02 10.08
C ALA A 95 -6.16 -38.11 10.71
N CYS A 96 -7.31 -38.37 10.09
CA CYS A 96 -8.30 -39.36 10.54
C CYS A 96 -8.51 -40.41 9.44
N TRP A 97 -8.40 -41.70 9.78
CA TRP A 97 -8.75 -42.80 8.88
C TRP A 97 -9.23 -44.03 9.64
N GLU A 98 -9.84 -44.97 8.94
CA GLU A 98 -10.27 -46.25 9.49
C GLU A 98 -9.24 -47.34 9.16
N GLN A 99 -8.79 -48.07 10.18
CA GLN A 99 -7.88 -49.20 10.04
C GLN A 99 -8.31 -50.30 11.01
N ASP A 100 -8.53 -51.52 10.50
CA ASP A 100 -8.90 -52.70 11.30
C ASP A 100 -10.11 -52.45 12.24
N SER A 101 -11.16 -51.82 11.71
CA SER A 101 -12.37 -51.42 12.44
C SER A 101 -12.13 -50.44 13.60
N ARG A 102 -11.02 -49.69 13.55
CA ARG A 102 -10.70 -48.61 14.49
C ARG A 102 -10.49 -47.31 13.73
N ILE A 103 -10.98 -46.22 14.30
CA ILE A 103 -10.68 -44.88 13.79
C ILE A 103 -9.38 -44.43 14.44
N ILE A 104 -8.37 -44.19 13.62
CA ILE A 104 -7.07 -43.66 14.04
C ILE A 104 -7.09 -42.14 13.91
N PHE A 105 -6.64 -41.44 14.95
CA PHE A 105 -6.38 -40.01 14.92
C PHE A 105 -4.88 -39.78 15.14
N GLN A 106 -4.19 -39.29 14.13
CA GLN A 106 -2.76 -38.97 14.23
C GLN A 106 -2.59 -37.45 14.17
N PRO A 107 -1.96 -36.83 15.18
CA PRO A 107 -1.63 -35.41 15.12
C PRO A 107 -0.60 -35.19 14.00
N ILE A 108 -0.87 -34.20 13.15
CA ILE A 108 0.00 -33.81 12.04
C ILE A 108 0.29 -32.32 12.10
N GLN A 109 1.40 -31.92 11.51
CA GLN A 109 1.73 -30.52 11.25
C GLN A 109 1.17 -30.08 9.89
N GLU A 110 0.97 -28.77 9.70
CA GLU A 110 0.33 -28.24 8.48
C GLU A 110 1.14 -28.53 7.21
N PHE A 111 2.48 -28.55 7.29
CA PHE A 111 3.32 -28.90 6.15
C PHE A 111 3.19 -30.37 5.71
N GLN A 112 2.84 -31.28 6.63
CA GLN A 112 2.67 -32.72 6.33
C GLN A 112 1.40 -33.02 5.52
N ILE A 113 0.48 -32.05 5.42
CA ILE A 113 -0.78 -32.20 4.66
C ILE A 113 -0.50 -32.49 3.18
N GLN A 114 0.59 -31.95 2.63
CA GLN A 114 0.96 -32.14 1.23
C GLN A 114 1.39 -33.58 0.91
N GLU A 115 1.86 -34.33 1.91
CA GLU A 115 2.33 -35.71 1.77
C GLU A 115 1.18 -36.74 1.96
N LEU A 116 -0.01 -36.30 2.38
CA LEU A 116 -1.15 -37.16 2.65
C LEU A 116 -2.02 -37.35 1.42
N THR A 117 -2.44 -38.59 1.18
CA THR A 117 -3.50 -38.85 0.20
C THR A 117 -4.83 -38.46 0.84
N LEU A 118 -5.49 -37.41 0.34
CA LEU A 118 -6.77 -36.99 0.89
C LEU A 118 -7.92 -37.84 0.31
N VAL A 119 -8.87 -38.23 1.17
CA VAL A 119 -10.14 -38.76 0.68
C VAL A 119 -10.75 -37.70 -0.23
N LYS A 120 -10.90 -38.01 -1.52
CA LYS A 120 -11.69 -37.19 -2.44
C LYS A 120 -13.12 -37.21 -1.91
N THR A 121 -13.44 -36.24 -1.06
CA THR A 121 -14.82 -35.95 -0.70
C THR A 121 -15.54 -35.78 -2.02
N LYS A 122 -16.53 -36.64 -2.28
CA LYS A 122 -17.35 -36.52 -3.48
C LYS A 122 -17.96 -35.13 -3.44
N SER A 123 -17.35 -34.19 -4.16
CA SER A 123 -17.96 -32.92 -4.48
C SER A 123 -19.31 -33.30 -5.07
N SER A 124 -20.35 -32.74 -4.47
CA SER A 124 -21.72 -33.03 -4.84
C SER A 124 -21.93 -32.74 -6.33
N THR A 125 -21.77 -33.76 -7.17
CA THR A 125 -22.19 -33.74 -8.57
C THR A 125 -23.67 -33.39 -8.59
N SER A 126 -23.97 -32.23 -9.17
CA SER A 126 -25.28 -31.77 -9.56
C SER A 126 -25.95 -32.82 -10.43
N LYS A 127 -26.81 -33.64 -9.81
CA LYS A 127 -27.77 -34.48 -10.54
C LYS A 127 -28.93 -33.59 -11.00
N GLU A 128 -29.21 -33.63 -12.30
CA GLU A 128 -30.48 -33.18 -12.88
C GLU A 128 -31.68 -33.74 -12.11
N PRO A 129 -32.74 -32.95 -11.89
CA PRO A 129 -33.84 -33.36 -11.03
C PRO A 129 -34.81 -34.27 -11.79
N SER A 130 -34.62 -35.59 -11.65
CA SER A 130 -35.74 -36.52 -11.82
C SER A 130 -36.71 -36.32 -10.65
N LYS A 131 -37.93 -35.88 -10.98
CA LYS A 131 -39.09 -35.69 -10.11
C LYS A 131 -39.25 -36.83 -9.09
N LYS A 132 -38.88 -36.59 -7.84
CA LYS A 132 -39.46 -37.29 -6.68
C LYS A 132 -39.83 -36.26 -5.61
N SER A 133 -41.12 -36.23 -5.33
CA SER A 133 -41.80 -35.42 -4.33
C SER A 133 -41.34 -35.78 -2.91
N GLY A 134 -40.24 -35.18 -2.47
CA GLY A 134 -39.83 -35.13 -1.07
C GLY A 134 -40.04 -33.72 -0.54
N LYS A 135 -40.81 -33.57 0.55
CA LYS A 135 -41.06 -32.30 1.25
C LYS A 135 -39.73 -31.63 1.64
N SER A 136 -39.22 -30.78 0.75
CA SER A 136 -38.15 -29.83 1.04
C SER A 136 -38.67 -28.84 2.08
N LYS A 137 -37.96 -28.74 3.21
CA LYS A 137 -38.11 -27.65 4.18
C LYS A 137 -37.78 -26.36 3.43
N ARG A 138 -38.84 -25.71 2.94
CA ARG A 138 -38.83 -24.39 2.32
C ARG A 138 -38.19 -23.43 3.34
N SER A 139 -36.92 -23.09 3.16
CA SER A 139 -36.34 -21.94 3.86
C SER A 139 -37.26 -20.76 3.55
N LYS A 140 -37.78 -20.12 4.60
CA LYS A 140 -38.64 -18.95 4.46
C LYS A 140 -37.82 -17.90 3.72
N LYS A 141 -38.03 -17.76 2.40
CA LYS A 141 -37.57 -16.59 1.63
C LYS A 141 -38.14 -15.38 2.37
N MET A 142 -37.28 -14.59 3.02
CA MET A 142 -37.70 -13.32 3.60
C MET A 142 -38.34 -12.52 2.46
N LYS A 143 -39.56 -12.03 2.70
CA LYS A 143 -40.24 -11.18 1.73
C LYS A 143 -39.38 -9.93 1.57
N LYS A 144 -38.83 -9.72 0.37
CA LYS A 144 -38.10 -8.48 0.06
C LYS A 144 -39.05 -7.31 0.30
N PRO A 145 -38.67 -6.29 1.08
CA PRO A 145 -39.50 -5.10 1.24
C PRO A 145 -39.72 -4.45 -0.13
N THR A 146 -40.97 -4.14 -0.47
CA THR A 146 -41.37 -3.65 -1.80
C THR A 146 -41.13 -2.15 -2.01
N GLY A 147 -40.42 -1.48 -1.10
CA GLY A 147 -40.02 -0.09 -1.22
C GLY A 147 -38.85 0.17 -0.28
N GLY A 148 -37.74 0.67 -0.80
CA GLY A 148 -36.50 0.93 -0.07
C GLY A 148 -35.27 0.86 -0.99
N PRO A 149 -34.14 1.46 -0.58
CA PRO A 149 -32.88 1.32 -1.29
C PRO A 149 -32.50 -0.17 -1.40
N GLN A 150 -31.83 -0.54 -2.50
CA GLN A 150 -31.31 -1.89 -2.68
C GLN A 150 -29.78 -1.89 -2.63
N PRO A 151 -29.17 -2.94 -2.04
CA PRO A 151 -27.72 -3.05 -2.04
C PRO A 151 -27.23 -3.41 -3.45
N GLU A 152 -26.14 -2.78 -3.87
CA GLU A 152 -25.46 -3.09 -5.14
C GLU A 152 -24.38 -4.14 -4.90
N LEU A 153 -24.82 -5.32 -4.44
CA LEU A 153 -23.97 -6.41 -3.95
C LEU A 153 -22.77 -6.76 -4.84
N ILE A 154 -22.95 -6.71 -6.16
CA ILE A 154 -21.89 -7.04 -7.13
C ILE A 154 -20.76 -6.00 -7.09
N LYS A 155 -21.06 -4.72 -6.83
CA LYS A 155 -20.06 -3.65 -6.82
C LYS A 155 -19.09 -3.76 -5.64
N TYR A 156 -19.49 -4.41 -4.55
CA TYR A 156 -18.64 -4.53 -3.37
C TYR A 156 -17.51 -5.55 -3.54
N ILE A 157 -17.61 -6.45 -4.52
CA ILE A 157 -16.69 -7.58 -4.70
C ILE A 157 -15.93 -7.41 -6.03
N PRO A 158 -14.91 -6.54 -6.06
CA PRO A 158 -14.06 -6.39 -7.24
C PRO A 158 -13.13 -7.59 -7.48
N PHE A 159 -13.00 -8.50 -6.50
CA PHE A 159 -12.12 -9.67 -6.56
C PHE A 159 -12.90 -10.95 -6.30
N GLN A 160 -12.47 -12.07 -6.89
CA GLN A 160 -13.06 -13.37 -6.54
C GLN A 160 -12.73 -13.73 -5.09
N ILE A 161 -13.76 -14.09 -4.31
CA ILE A 161 -13.65 -14.49 -2.91
C ILE A 161 -14.28 -15.88 -2.75
N ASP A 162 -13.66 -16.73 -1.94
CA ASP A 162 -14.23 -18.04 -1.62
C ASP A 162 -15.58 -17.89 -0.91
N SER A 163 -16.55 -18.71 -1.31
CA SER A 163 -17.92 -18.64 -0.77
C SER A 163 -18.62 -17.29 -1.00
N GLN A 164 -18.30 -16.59 -2.10
CA GLN A 164 -18.90 -15.32 -2.50
C GLN A 164 -20.43 -15.29 -2.35
N ASP A 165 -21.15 -16.31 -2.83
CA ASP A 165 -22.61 -16.38 -2.76
C ASP A 165 -23.16 -16.34 -1.32
N LYS A 166 -22.44 -16.98 -0.39
CA LYS A 166 -22.84 -17.00 1.03
C LYS A 166 -22.58 -15.65 1.67
N ILE A 167 -21.41 -15.06 1.40
CA ILE A 167 -21.05 -13.72 1.90
C ILE A 167 -22.09 -12.71 1.39
N LEU A 168 -22.40 -12.74 0.11
CA LEU A 168 -23.42 -11.88 -0.50
C LEU A 168 -24.79 -12.05 0.13
N SER A 169 -25.22 -13.29 0.39
CA SER A 169 -26.49 -13.53 1.07
C SER A 169 -26.50 -12.97 2.50
N ILE A 170 -25.38 -13.01 3.22
CA ILE A 170 -25.29 -12.44 4.57
C ILE A 170 -25.29 -10.92 4.47
N LEU A 171 -24.48 -10.32 3.59
CA LEU A 171 -24.45 -8.87 3.35
C LEU A 171 -25.82 -8.31 2.95
N GLU A 172 -26.55 -8.98 2.05
CA GLU A 172 -27.92 -8.60 1.69
C GLU A 172 -28.84 -8.58 2.92
N SER A 173 -28.76 -9.62 3.76
CA SER A 173 -29.56 -9.70 4.98
C SER A 173 -29.16 -8.66 6.03
N THR A 174 -27.88 -8.30 6.10
CA THR A 174 -27.33 -7.28 7.00
C THR A 174 -27.73 -5.89 6.53
N PHE A 175 -27.73 -5.64 5.22
CA PHE A 175 -28.19 -4.39 4.64
C PHE A 175 -29.62 -4.09 5.07
N TYR A 176 -30.53 -5.04 4.88
CA TYR A 176 -31.93 -4.83 5.25
C TYR A 176 -32.11 -4.56 6.74
N LEU A 177 -31.29 -5.19 7.58
CA LEU A 177 -31.31 -5.00 9.02
C LEU A 177 -30.78 -3.60 9.43
N LEU A 178 -29.77 -3.09 8.73
CA LEU A 178 -29.25 -1.73 8.91
C LEU A 178 -30.14 -0.65 8.27
N THR A 179 -31.08 -1.03 7.40
CA THR A 179 -32.10 -0.14 6.84
C THR A 179 -33.42 -0.13 7.61
N GLU A 180 -33.55 -0.93 8.67
CA GLU A 180 -34.74 -0.87 9.53
C GLU A 180 -34.83 0.50 10.24
N ASP A 181 -36.03 0.88 10.65
CA ASP A 181 -36.28 2.10 11.44
C ASP A 181 -36.82 1.70 12.83
N PRO A 182 -36.00 1.76 13.91
CA PRO A 182 -34.59 2.21 13.95
C PRO A 182 -33.60 1.14 13.42
N PRO A 183 -32.39 1.54 12.98
CA PRO A 183 -31.39 0.61 12.46
C PRO A 183 -30.83 -0.26 13.59
N LYS A 184 -30.72 -1.56 13.35
CA LYS A 184 -30.16 -2.51 14.33
C LYS A 184 -28.65 -2.63 14.18
N ILE A 185 -27.93 -1.59 14.60
CA ILE A 185 -26.48 -1.47 14.39
C ILE A 185 -25.72 -2.65 15.02
N ASP A 186 -26.02 -3.00 16.28
CA ASP A 186 -25.36 -4.12 16.99
C ASP A 186 -25.47 -5.45 16.25
N GLU A 187 -26.69 -5.83 15.85
CA GLU A 187 -26.94 -7.05 15.09
C GLU A 187 -26.24 -7.02 13.72
N GLY A 188 -26.15 -5.84 13.10
CA GLY A 188 -25.44 -5.65 11.84
C GLY A 188 -23.94 -5.86 11.99
N ILE A 189 -23.34 -5.25 13.02
CA ILE A 189 -21.92 -5.41 13.38
C ILE A 189 -21.60 -6.88 13.68
N GLU A 190 -22.43 -7.58 14.43
CA GLU A 190 -22.21 -9.01 14.73
C GLU A 190 -22.26 -9.88 13.46
N ARG A 191 -23.12 -9.58 12.50
CA ARG A 191 -23.13 -10.28 11.19
C ARG A 191 -21.88 -9.96 10.36
N ILE A 192 -21.41 -8.72 10.40
CA ILE A 192 -20.17 -8.34 9.71
C ILE A 192 -18.97 -9.06 10.35
N ARG A 193 -18.90 -9.07 11.68
CA ARG A 193 -17.89 -9.83 12.43
C ARG A 193 -17.93 -11.31 12.09
N TYR A 194 -19.14 -11.89 12.01
CA TYR A 194 -19.32 -13.27 11.58
C TYR A 194 -18.75 -13.51 10.18
N ILE A 195 -18.97 -12.60 9.23
CA ILE A 195 -18.38 -12.71 7.88
C ILE A 195 -16.85 -12.75 7.97
N ILE A 196 -16.25 -11.78 8.65
CA ILE A 196 -14.78 -11.67 8.74
C ILE A 196 -14.18 -12.91 9.43
N ILE A 197 -14.78 -13.40 10.50
CA ILE A 197 -14.24 -14.56 11.24
C ILE A 197 -14.39 -15.87 10.47
N ASN A 198 -15.53 -16.10 9.81
CA ASN A 198 -15.83 -17.41 9.22
C ASN A 198 -15.41 -17.54 7.75
N TYR A 199 -15.19 -16.42 7.06
CA TYR A 199 -14.84 -16.42 5.64
C TYR A 199 -13.44 -15.88 5.37
N THR A 200 -12.66 -15.58 6.41
CA THR A 200 -11.21 -15.47 6.25
C THR A 200 -10.64 -16.85 5.96
N SER A 201 -9.85 -16.92 4.89
CA SER A 201 -9.22 -18.12 4.36
C SER A 201 -7.94 -18.49 5.12
N GLY A 202 -7.40 -17.56 5.91
CA GLY A 202 -6.06 -17.63 6.48
C GLY A 202 -4.96 -17.19 5.50
N VAL A 203 -5.30 -17.03 4.21
CA VAL A 203 -4.42 -16.42 3.21
C VAL A 203 -4.56 -14.91 3.31
N ALA A 204 -3.53 -14.24 3.83
CA ALA A 204 -3.53 -12.80 4.13
C ALA A 204 -4.10 -11.94 2.99
N ARG A 205 -3.73 -12.21 1.74
CA ARG A 205 -4.19 -11.44 0.58
C ARG A 205 -5.71 -11.56 0.34
N ASN A 206 -6.27 -12.76 0.51
CA ASN A 206 -7.71 -12.98 0.34
C ASN A 206 -8.48 -12.38 1.51
N ASP A 207 -7.91 -12.46 2.71
CA ASP A 207 -8.48 -11.90 3.92
C ASP A 207 -8.57 -10.37 3.84
N ASP A 208 -7.53 -9.71 3.33
CA ASP A 208 -7.52 -8.25 3.12
C ASP A 208 -8.55 -7.81 2.07
N ARG A 209 -8.74 -8.60 0.99
CA ARG A 209 -9.78 -8.34 -0.03
C ARG A 209 -11.20 -8.47 0.52
N LEU A 210 -11.43 -9.47 1.37
CA LEU A 210 -12.71 -9.63 2.07
C LEU A 210 -12.99 -8.44 2.98
N LYS A 211 -11.99 -8.00 3.76
CA LYS A 211 -12.12 -6.82 4.63
C LYS A 211 -12.43 -5.57 3.84
N ASN A 212 -11.75 -5.35 2.71
CA ASN A 212 -12.03 -4.23 1.82
C ASN A 212 -13.45 -4.29 1.21
N THR A 213 -13.94 -5.48 0.87
CA THR A 213 -15.33 -5.70 0.42
C THR A 213 -16.33 -5.26 1.48
N VAL A 214 -16.06 -5.61 2.74
CA VAL A 214 -16.92 -5.21 3.88
C VAL A 214 -16.88 -3.71 4.10
N ILE A 215 -15.73 -3.05 3.94
CA ILE A 215 -15.62 -1.58 4.02
C ILE A 215 -16.47 -0.92 2.94
N LEU A 216 -16.37 -1.36 1.68
CA LEU A 216 -17.18 -0.84 0.58
C LEU A 216 -18.69 -0.99 0.86
N PHE A 217 -19.08 -2.13 1.43
CA PHE A 217 -20.46 -2.38 1.85
C PHE A 217 -20.93 -1.41 2.94
N ILE A 218 -20.13 -1.21 3.99
CA ILE A 218 -20.44 -0.27 5.09
C ILE A 218 -20.58 1.14 4.54
N SER A 219 -19.67 1.56 3.65
CA SER A 219 -19.70 2.88 3.03
C SER A 219 -20.94 3.12 2.17
N ASP A 220 -21.39 2.13 1.42
CA ASP A 220 -22.63 2.23 0.63
C ASP A 220 -23.89 2.32 1.51
N ILE A 221 -23.90 1.65 2.68
CA ILE A 221 -24.99 1.78 3.66
C ILE A 221 -25.08 3.22 4.18
N ILE A 222 -23.94 3.79 4.57
CA ILE A 222 -23.88 5.17 5.09
C ILE A 222 -24.34 6.17 4.02
N GLU A 223 -23.96 5.95 2.76
CA GLU A 223 -24.37 6.81 1.64
C GLU A 223 -25.87 6.71 1.32
N LYS A 224 -26.45 5.51 1.32
CA LYS A 224 -27.85 5.29 0.95
C LYS A 224 -28.86 5.64 2.03
N ILE A 225 -28.43 5.74 3.28
CA ILE A 225 -29.31 5.97 4.42
C ILE A 225 -28.84 7.22 5.18
N PRO A 226 -28.99 8.41 4.55
CA PRO A 226 -28.58 9.66 5.19
C PRO A 226 -29.42 9.90 6.46
N ASN A 227 -28.81 10.58 7.44
CA ASN A 227 -29.40 10.99 8.72
C ASN A 227 -29.54 9.92 9.81
N GLN A 228 -28.98 8.73 9.62
CA GLN A 228 -28.84 7.75 10.69
C GLN A 228 -27.46 7.88 11.35
N ASN A 229 -27.41 7.69 12.68
CA ASN A 229 -26.16 7.73 13.42
C ASN A 229 -25.40 6.40 13.22
N PHE A 230 -24.55 6.34 12.19
CA PHE A 230 -23.68 5.19 11.91
C PHE A 230 -22.27 5.34 12.49
N ASN A 231 -22.05 6.27 13.44
CA ASN A 231 -20.71 6.52 13.99
C ASN A 231 -20.12 5.25 14.64
N GLU A 232 -20.94 4.43 15.29
CA GLU A 232 -20.50 3.13 15.84
C GLU A 232 -20.06 2.15 14.76
N LEU A 233 -20.74 2.14 13.61
CA LEU A 233 -20.39 1.29 12.48
C LEU A 233 -19.10 1.76 11.79
N ILE A 234 -18.90 3.07 11.68
CA ILE A 234 -17.67 3.70 11.16
C ILE A 234 -16.49 3.38 12.08
N LYS A 235 -16.65 3.57 13.39
CA LYS A 235 -15.62 3.23 14.39
C LYS A 235 -15.26 1.76 14.37
N PHE A 236 -16.28 0.88 14.34
CA PHE A 236 -16.05 -0.54 14.19
C PHE A 236 -15.26 -0.88 12.92
N ALA A 237 -15.62 -0.27 11.78
CA ALA A 237 -14.91 -0.49 10.52
C ALA A 237 -13.44 -0.06 10.61
N GLN A 238 -13.16 1.11 11.19
CA GLN A 238 -11.79 1.60 11.38
C GLN A 238 -10.99 0.70 12.35
N GLU A 239 -11.50 0.50 13.55
CA GLU A 239 -10.78 -0.15 14.65
C GLU A 239 -10.64 -1.66 14.46
N SER A 240 -11.63 -2.33 13.87
CA SER A 240 -11.65 -3.78 13.76
C SER A 240 -11.31 -4.29 12.37
N ILE A 241 -11.69 -3.55 11.32
CA ILE A 241 -11.54 -4.04 9.94
C ILE A 241 -10.27 -3.46 9.34
N VAL A 242 -10.17 -2.12 9.21
CA VAL A 242 -9.05 -1.44 8.58
C VAL A 242 -7.73 -1.72 9.29
N SER A 243 -7.70 -1.61 10.62
CA SER A 243 -6.51 -1.88 11.43
C SER A 243 -5.93 -3.29 11.23
N SER A 244 -6.78 -4.23 10.82
CA SER A 244 -6.41 -5.63 10.62
C SER A 244 -5.97 -5.96 9.18
N ILE A 245 -6.06 -5.00 8.25
CA ILE A 245 -5.60 -5.16 6.86
C ILE A 245 -4.08 -5.08 6.83
N LYS A 246 -3.43 -6.12 6.27
CA LYS A 246 -1.96 -6.18 6.20
C LYS A 246 -1.39 -5.44 5.00
N SER A 247 -2.10 -5.45 3.87
CA SER A 247 -1.72 -4.71 2.68
C SER A 247 -1.81 -3.20 2.91
N LYS A 248 -0.67 -2.49 2.84
CA LYS A 248 -0.61 -1.01 2.92
C LYS A 248 -1.60 -0.35 1.94
N PHE A 249 -1.57 -0.77 0.68
CA PHE A 249 -2.44 -0.25 -0.36
C PHE A 249 -3.94 -0.45 -0.05
N LEU A 250 -4.36 -1.67 0.31
CA LEU A 250 -5.77 -1.91 0.62
C LEU A 250 -6.21 -1.22 1.92
N ARG A 251 -5.30 -1.08 2.90
CA ARG A 251 -5.56 -0.34 4.13
C ARG A 251 -5.82 1.13 3.83
N GLU A 252 -4.98 1.74 3.00
CA GLU A 252 -5.14 3.13 2.56
C GLU A 252 -6.44 3.34 1.75
N GLN A 253 -6.73 2.46 0.79
CA GLN A 253 -8.00 2.51 0.04
C GLN A 253 -9.22 2.37 0.96
N GLY A 254 -9.14 1.48 1.95
CA GLY A 254 -10.16 1.30 2.97
C GLY A 254 -10.36 2.56 3.83
N LEU A 255 -9.25 3.19 4.27
CA LEU A 255 -9.28 4.45 5.01
C LEU A 255 -9.90 5.58 4.19
N ILE A 256 -9.49 5.76 2.93
CA ILE A 256 -10.05 6.79 2.03
C ILE A 256 -11.56 6.57 1.84
N THR A 257 -11.97 5.31 1.68
CA THR A 257 -13.39 4.96 1.51
C THR A 257 -14.20 5.28 2.77
N LEU A 258 -13.69 4.95 3.97
CA LEU A 258 -14.33 5.30 5.24
C LEU A 258 -14.31 6.81 5.53
N PHE A 259 -13.22 7.51 5.19
CA PHE A 259 -13.13 8.96 5.29
C PHE A 259 -14.24 9.64 4.48
N ASN A 260 -14.45 9.21 3.25
CA ASN A 260 -15.52 9.76 2.40
C ASN A 260 -16.91 9.51 3.01
N SER A 261 -17.12 8.34 3.61
CA SER A 261 -18.36 8.03 4.33
C SER A 261 -18.53 8.85 5.62
N SER A 262 -17.44 9.10 6.37
CA SER A 262 -17.48 9.87 7.60
C SER A 262 -17.78 11.35 7.35
N ILE A 263 -17.23 11.94 6.28
CA ILE A 263 -17.59 13.29 5.82
C ILE A 263 -19.09 13.38 5.49
N ARG A 264 -19.63 12.40 4.75
CA ARG A 264 -21.07 12.38 4.42
C ARG A 264 -21.96 12.21 5.64
N ALA A 265 -21.48 11.48 6.65
CA ALA A 265 -22.17 11.31 7.93
C ALA A 265 -22.06 12.55 8.85
N ASN A 266 -21.29 13.58 8.46
CA ASN A 266 -20.89 14.70 9.33
C ASN A 266 -20.26 14.22 10.64
N ASP A 267 -19.39 13.21 10.54
CA ASP A 267 -18.66 12.67 11.69
C ASP A 267 -17.42 13.53 12.00
N ASP A 268 -17.33 13.99 13.25
CA ASP A 268 -16.22 14.79 13.76
C ASP A 268 -14.88 14.02 13.69
N ASP A 269 -14.96 12.68 13.69
CA ASP A 269 -13.79 11.80 13.61
C ASP A 269 -13.17 11.75 12.19
N SER A 270 -13.75 12.42 11.19
CA SER A 270 -13.17 12.56 9.84
C SER A 270 -11.74 13.13 9.84
N VAL A 271 -11.41 14.00 10.80
CA VAL A 271 -10.04 14.51 11.00
C VAL A 271 -9.05 13.39 11.34
N ILE A 272 -9.48 12.41 12.15
CA ILE A 272 -8.63 11.28 12.57
C ILE A 272 -8.31 10.40 11.36
N PHE A 273 -9.34 10.06 10.57
CA PHE A 273 -9.15 9.31 9.32
C PHE A 273 -8.17 10.01 8.38
N LEU A 274 -8.32 11.32 8.18
CA LEU A 274 -7.41 12.06 7.31
C LEU A 274 -5.96 11.99 7.81
N LYS A 275 -5.74 12.16 9.12
CA LYS A 275 -4.39 12.04 9.69
C LYS A 275 -3.78 10.66 9.49
N GLU A 276 -4.58 9.60 9.67
CA GLU A 276 -4.12 8.22 9.42
C GLU A 276 -3.79 7.99 7.94
N ILE A 277 -4.59 8.54 7.01
CA ILE A 277 -4.30 8.48 5.58
C ILE A 277 -3.00 9.20 5.26
N LEU A 278 -2.85 10.45 5.71
CA LEU A 278 -1.65 11.25 5.45
C LEU A 278 -0.39 10.61 6.05
N GLN A 279 -0.51 10.03 7.25
CA GLN A 279 0.57 9.24 7.85
C GLN A 279 0.88 7.99 7.01
N GLY A 280 -0.14 7.27 6.53
CA GLY A 280 0.05 6.10 5.67
C GLY A 280 0.75 6.45 4.35
N ILE A 281 0.44 7.61 3.78
CA ILE A 281 1.08 8.14 2.57
C ILE A 281 2.54 8.51 2.86
N SER A 282 2.83 9.19 3.98
CA SER A 282 4.21 9.58 4.33
C SER A 282 5.12 8.41 4.76
N GLU A 283 4.53 7.25 5.08
CA GLU A 283 5.26 6.00 5.33
C GLU A 283 5.78 5.32 4.05
N TYR A 284 5.45 5.79 2.85
CA TYR A 284 6.07 5.31 1.61
C TYR A 284 7.46 5.91 1.45
N THR A 285 8.40 5.10 0.97
CA THR A 285 9.76 5.54 0.65
C THR A 285 9.83 6.09 -0.78
N GLU A 286 9.10 5.47 -1.70
CA GLU A 286 9.12 5.82 -3.12
C GLU A 286 8.30 7.08 -3.41
N PRO A 287 8.88 8.10 -4.07
CA PRO A 287 8.18 9.32 -4.46
C PRO A 287 6.90 9.08 -5.26
N TYR A 288 6.95 8.10 -6.16
CA TYR A 288 5.80 7.73 -6.98
C TYR A 288 4.64 7.20 -6.12
N ALA A 289 4.91 6.36 -5.13
CA ALA A 289 3.88 5.82 -4.24
C ALA A 289 3.20 6.91 -3.41
N ILE A 290 3.99 7.88 -2.91
CA ILE A 290 3.48 9.06 -2.19
C ILE A 290 2.55 9.87 -3.09
N LEU A 291 3.01 10.17 -4.31
CA LEU A 291 2.23 10.92 -5.29
C LEU A 291 0.92 10.20 -5.67
N GLN A 292 0.97 8.87 -5.84
CA GLN A 292 -0.23 8.08 -6.11
C GLN A 292 -1.19 8.06 -4.92
N GLY A 293 -0.69 8.04 -3.69
CA GLY A 293 -1.51 8.16 -2.49
C GLY A 293 -2.27 9.48 -2.44
N PHE A 294 -1.56 10.60 -2.65
CA PHE A 294 -2.21 11.92 -2.75
C PHE A 294 -3.20 12.01 -3.92
N LYS A 295 -2.85 11.50 -5.11
CA LYS A 295 -3.77 11.42 -6.25
C LYS A 295 -5.02 10.60 -5.91
N GLY A 296 -4.84 9.46 -5.25
CA GLY A 296 -5.94 8.60 -4.80
C GLY A 296 -6.89 9.35 -3.86
N LEU A 297 -6.32 10.03 -2.87
CA LEU A 297 -7.05 10.84 -1.90
C LEU A 297 -7.83 11.97 -2.58
N VAL A 298 -7.15 12.83 -3.35
CA VAL A 298 -7.78 14.00 -4.01
C VAL A 298 -8.85 13.57 -5.01
N ARG A 299 -8.57 12.59 -5.87
CA ARG A 299 -9.56 12.07 -6.83
C ARG A 299 -10.78 11.48 -6.15
N SER A 300 -10.62 10.92 -4.94
CA SER A 300 -11.74 10.37 -4.20
C SER A 300 -12.73 11.47 -3.80
N PHE A 301 -12.28 12.71 -3.63
CA PHE A 301 -13.14 13.84 -3.34
C PHE A 301 -13.91 14.31 -4.57
N SER A 302 -13.19 14.50 -5.67
CA SER A 302 -13.76 14.99 -6.93
C SER A 302 -14.79 14.02 -7.51
N LYS A 303 -14.51 12.71 -7.48
CA LYS A 303 -15.43 11.67 -7.97
C LYS A 303 -16.72 11.57 -7.18
N ASN A 304 -16.68 11.92 -5.90
CA ASN A 304 -17.80 11.78 -4.97
C ASN A 304 -18.53 13.09 -4.69
N GLU A 305 -18.13 14.18 -5.38
CA GLU A 305 -18.66 15.55 -5.18
C GLU A 305 -18.68 15.95 -3.69
N LEU A 306 -17.64 15.55 -2.96
CA LEU A 306 -17.57 15.75 -1.51
C LEU A 306 -17.25 17.21 -1.17
N ASN A 307 -18.12 17.84 -0.37
CA ASN A 307 -17.84 19.14 0.20
C ASN A 307 -16.91 18.99 1.42
N ILE A 308 -15.61 19.01 1.17
CA ILE A 308 -14.60 18.88 2.22
C ILE A 308 -14.51 20.19 3.02
N PRO A 309 -14.57 20.13 4.36
CA PRO A 309 -14.27 21.29 5.21
C PRO A 309 -12.90 21.91 4.90
N GLU A 310 -12.83 23.25 4.85
CA GLU A 310 -11.60 24.00 4.55
C GLU A 310 -10.42 23.58 5.45
N ALA A 311 -10.67 23.31 6.73
CA ALA A 311 -9.66 22.84 7.67
C ALA A 311 -8.98 21.54 7.23
N LEU A 312 -9.71 20.61 6.63
CA LEU A 312 -9.16 19.36 6.11
C LEU A 312 -8.38 19.58 4.81
N LYS A 313 -8.85 20.49 3.94
CA LYS A 313 -8.10 20.88 2.74
C LYS A 313 -6.74 21.46 3.09
N PHE A 314 -6.68 22.31 4.13
CA PHE A 314 -5.41 22.87 4.61
C PHE A 314 -4.48 21.80 5.18
N LEU A 315 -4.99 20.78 5.88
CA LEU A 315 -4.15 19.66 6.33
C LEU A 315 -3.50 18.90 5.17
N ILE A 316 -4.27 18.62 4.11
CA ILE A 316 -3.74 17.96 2.90
C ILE A 316 -2.73 18.85 2.20
N ARG A 317 -3.05 20.13 2.05
CA ARG A 317 -2.15 21.13 1.47
C ARG A 317 -0.82 21.18 2.21
N ASP A 318 -0.86 21.31 3.54
CA ASP A 318 0.34 21.41 4.37
C ASP A 318 1.23 20.17 4.21
N GLU A 319 0.62 18.99 4.09
CA GLU A 319 1.36 17.75 3.86
C GLU A 319 1.95 17.67 2.44
N ILE A 320 1.20 18.10 1.42
CA ILE A 320 1.71 18.22 0.03
C ILE A 320 2.88 19.20 -0.02
N GLN A 321 2.77 20.37 0.63
CA GLN A 321 3.82 21.38 0.66
C GLN A 321 5.10 20.87 1.35
N LYS A 322 4.95 20.12 2.46
CA LYS A 322 6.09 19.43 3.09
C LYS A 322 6.77 18.47 2.12
N TYR A 323 6.01 17.80 1.26
CA TYR A 323 6.59 16.90 0.29
C TYR A 323 7.31 17.63 -0.85
N ILE A 324 6.75 18.73 -1.36
CA ILE A 324 7.37 19.55 -2.41
C ILE A 324 8.67 20.21 -1.92
N PHE A 325 8.70 20.73 -0.68
CA PHE A 325 9.82 21.57 -0.20
C PHE A 325 10.66 20.97 0.92
N GLY A 326 10.13 20.01 1.68
CA GLY A 326 10.63 19.63 3.00
C GLY A 326 11.14 18.20 3.09
N TYR A 327 10.93 17.36 2.08
CA TYR A 327 11.72 16.14 1.95
C TYR A 327 13.03 16.51 1.25
N GLU A 328 14.06 16.79 2.06
CA GLU A 328 15.36 16.21 1.74
C GLU A 328 15.13 14.70 1.63
N GLN A 329 14.65 14.24 0.47
CA GLN A 329 14.80 12.85 0.07
C GLN A 329 16.24 12.51 0.40
N PRO A 330 16.54 11.42 1.13
CA PRO A 330 17.92 11.03 1.33
C PRO A 330 18.48 10.84 -0.07
N LYS A 331 19.22 11.85 -0.58
CA LYS A 331 19.84 11.81 -1.91
C LYS A 331 20.58 10.48 -2.11
N LYS A 332 21.02 9.89 -0.99
CA LYS A 332 21.62 8.57 -0.84
C LYS A 332 20.78 7.37 -1.31
N GLU A 333 19.45 7.35 -1.19
CA GLU A 333 18.63 6.21 -1.61
C GLU A 333 18.36 6.21 -3.13
N ILE A 334 18.09 7.38 -3.72
CA ILE A 334 17.92 7.48 -5.17
C ILE A 334 19.24 7.19 -5.89
N ILE A 335 20.37 7.68 -5.36
CA ILE A 335 21.71 7.32 -5.84
C ILE A 335 21.94 5.79 -5.74
N HIS A 336 21.44 5.12 -4.71
CA HIS A 336 21.62 3.67 -4.55
C HIS A 336 20.81 2.83 -5.54
N VAL A 337 19.61 3.29 -5.90
CA VAL A 337 18.75 2.63 -6.91
C VAL A 337 19.34 2.83 -8.30
N LEU A 338 19.69 4.08 -8.66
CA LEU A 338 20.28 4.40 -9.97
C LEU A 338 21.66 3.73 -10.16
N LYS A 339 22.49 3.68 -9.12
CA LYS A 339 23.76 2.93 -9.17
C LYS A 339 23.56 1.43 -9.38
N LYS A 340 22.49 0.86 -8.83
CA LYS A 340 22.22 -0.56 -8.97
C LYS A 340 21.81 -0.89 -10.41
N GLU A 341 20.95 -0.06 -11.01
CA GLU A 341 20.52 -0.22 -12.41
C GLU A 341 21.69 0.01 -13.38
N GLY A 342 22.54 1.03 -13.18
CA GLY A 342 23.73 1.25 -14.00
C GLY A 342 24.77 0.11 -13.90
N SER A 343 24.97 -0.47 -12.71
CA SER A 343 25.90 -1.60 -12.53
C SER A 343 25.41 -2.92 -13.13
N GLU A 344 24.09 -3.09 -13.27
CA GLU A 344 23.49 -4.26 -13.93
C GLU A 344 23.62 -4.14 -15.45
N GLU A 345 23.48 -2.94 -16.02
CA GLU A 345 23.74 -2.68 -17.46
C GLU A 345 25.23 -2.80 -17.83
N GLU A 346 26.16 -2.27 -17.02
CA GLU A 346 27.62 -2.44 -17.29
C GLU A 346 28.07 -3.92 -17.20
N GLY A 347 27.41 -4.73 -16.37
CA GLY A 347 27.65 -6.16 -16.29
C GLY A 347 27.23 -6.92 -17.54
N GLU A 348 26.12 -6.53 -18.18
CA GLU A 348 25.65 -7.16 -19.42
C GLU A 348 26.51 -6.76 -20.64
N VAL A 349 26.99 -5.52 -20.71
CA VAL A 349 27.89 -5.08 -21.80
C VAL A 349 29.28 -5.75 -21.70
N SER A 350 29.77 -6.02 -20.49
CA SER A 350 31.05 -6.72 -20.24
C SER A 350 31.02 -8.21 -20.63
N ASP A 351 29.85 -8.85 -20.50
CA ASP A 351 29.68 -10.24 -20.92
C ASP A 351 29.48 -10.35 -22.45
N GLU A 352 28.88 -9.34 -23.11
CA GLU A 352 28.80 -9.28 -24.58
C GLU A 352 30.18 -9.02 -25.24
N GLU A 353 31.05 -8.18 -24.65
CA GLU A 353 32.41 -7.98 -25.18
C GLU A 353 33.33 -9.20 -24.99
N ARG A 354 32.99 -10.13 -24.08
CA ARG A 354 33.75 -11.38 -23.89
C ARG A 354 33.40 -12.45 -24.92
N GLU A 355 32.27 -12.36 -25.62
CA GLU A 355 31.90 -13.29 -26.70
C GLU A 355 32.47 -12.89 -28.07
N VAL A 356 33.07 -11.71 -28.24
CA VAL A 356 33.61 -11.26 -29.54
C VAL A 356 35.13 -11.50 -29.70
N SER A 357 35.84 -12.03 -28.70
CA SER A 357 37.31 -12.21 -28.78
C SER A 357 37.80 -13.61 -29.21
N ASP A 358 36.90 -14.57 -29.45
CA ASP A 358 37.25 -15.97 -29.77
C ASP A 358 37.03 -16.37 -31.24
N GLU A 359 36.62 -15.47 -32.14
CA GLU A 359 36.38 -15.80 -33.56
C GLU A 359 37.49 -15.37 -34.56
N GLU A 360 38.57 -14.72 -34.12
CA GLU A 360 39.72 -14.44 -35.00
C GLU A 360 40.82 -15.50 -34.93
N ARG A 361 40.48 -16.74 -35.32
CA ARG A 361 41.49 -17.75 -35.68
C ARG A 361 40.89 -18.78 -36.63
N GLU A 362 41.03 -18.55 -37.94
CA GLU A 362 41.23 -19.53 -39.01
C GLU A 362 40.63 -19.07 -40.35
N VAL A 363 41.47 -18.49 -41.21
CA VAL A 363 41.36 -18.55 -42.68
C VAL A 363 42.77 -18.28 -43.22
N SER A 364 43.61 -19.30 -43.31
CA SER A 364 43.79 -20.25 -44.43
C SER A 364 44.38 -19.60 -45.68
N ASP A 365 45.65 -19.95 -45.90
CA ASP A 365 46.38 -19.83 -47.15
C ASP A 365 45.55 -20.32 -48.35
N GLU A 366 45.50 -19.53 -49.43
CA GLU A 366 45.47 -20.09 -50.78
C GLU A 366 45.98 -19.08 -51.81
N GLU A 367 47.05 -19.51 -52.50
CA GLU A 367 47.74 -18.83 -53.59
C GLU A 367 46.82 -18.62 -54.81
N ARG A 368 47.01 -17.50 -55.53
CA ARG A 368 46.95 -17.52 -57.00
C ARG A 368 47.67 -16.33 -57.65
N GLU A 369 48.76 -16.66 -58.32
CA GLU A 369 49.39 -15.89 -59.40
C GLU A 369 48.43 -15.67 -60.59
N VAL A 370 48.52 -14.48 -61.20
CA VAL A 370 48.62 -14.07 -62.62
C VAL A 370 47.90 -12.72 -62.78
N SER A 371 48.32 -11.74 -63.59
CA SER A 371 49.40 -11.61 -64.58
C SER A 371 49.50 -10.12 -64.94
N ASP A 372 50.69 -9.70 -65.35
CA ASP A 372 51.02 -8.41 -65.95
C ASP A 372 50.12 -8.06 -67.14
N GLU A 373 49.74 -6.79 -67.26
CA GLU A 373 49.77 -6.13 -68.57
C GLU A 373 49.96 -4.61 -68.40
N GLU A 374 51.03 -4.13 -69.02
CA GLU A 374 51.48 -2.74 -69.10
C GLU A 374 50.50 -1.85 -69.88
N GLY A 375 50.49 -0.58 -69.51
CA GLY A 375 49.81 0.48 -70.26
C GLY A 375 50.26 1.87 -69.80
N GLU A 376 51.43 2.30 -70.28
CA GLU A 376 51.82 3.72 -70.42
C GLU A 376 50.71 4.48 -71.18
N ILE A 377 50.44 5.79 -71.04
CA ILE A 377 51.28 7.01 -71.10
C ILE A 377 50.44 8.22 -70.57
N PRO A 378 50.88 9.52 -70.58
CA PRO A 378 50.87 10.37 -69.40
C PRO A 378 50.13 11.72 -69.60
N ASP A 379 50.41 12.66 -68.69
CA ASP A 379 50.32 14.13 -68.78
C ASP A 379 48.97 14.81 -68.56
N GLU A 380 48.91 15.58 -67.47
CA GLU A 380 48.65 17.03 -67.37
C GLU A 380 48.09 17.34 -65.97
N GLU A 381 48.94 17.84 -65.07
CA GLU A 381 48.93 19.24 -64.60
C GLU A 381 47.65 19.65 -63.86
N GLU A 382 47.69 19.67 -62.51
CA GLU A 382 47.38 20.86 -61.72
C GLU A 382 47.73 20.61 -60.24
N GLU A 383 48.80 21.27 -59.78
CA GLU A 383 49.10 21.42 -58.35
C GLU A 383 48.04 22.31 -57.70
N ILE A 384 47.24 21.73 -56.80
CA ILE A 384 46.52 22.47 -55.76
C ILE A 384 47.25 22.13 -54.46
N PRO A 385 47.79 23.11 -53.70
CA PRO A 385 48.21 22.83 -52.34
C PRO A 385 46.94 22.72 -51.49
N ASP A 386 46.48 21.49 -51.27
CA ASP A 386 45.60 21.21 -50.15
C ASP A 386 46.43 21.40 -48.87
N GLU A 387 46.14 22.48 -48.15
CA GLU A 387 46.51 22.62 -46.75
C GLU A 387 45.76 21.52 -45.99
N GLU A 388 46.36 20.32 -45.91
CA GLU A 388 46.04 19.35 -44.89
C GLU A 388 46.37 19.98 -43.54
N GLU A 389 45.38 20.69 -42.99
CA GLU A 389 45.29 20.98 -41.57
C GLU A 389 45.20 19.60 -40.90
N GLU A 390 46.36 19.05 -40.51
CA GLU A 390 46.46 17.91 -39.59
C GLU A 390 45.62 18.27 -38.36
N PHE A 391 44.37 17.83 -38.34
CA PHE A 391 43.65 17.59 -37.10
C PHE A 391 44.45 16.49 -36.43
N THR A 392 45.38 16.89 -35.55
CA THR A 392 45.86 15.99 -34.53
C THR A 392 44.61 15.50 -33.81
N ASP A 393 44.28 14.24 -34.03
CA ASP A 393 43.41 13.46 -33.15
C ASP A 393 44.08 13.48 -31.78
N GLU A 394 43.91 14.58 -31.05
CA GLU A 394 44.10 14.63 -29.62
C GLU A 394 43.01 13.73 -29.07
N ASP A 395 43.31 12.43 -29.01
CA ASP A 395 42.54 11.44 -28.28
C ASP A 395 42.20 12.05 -26.93
N ILE A 396 40.94 12.44 -26.76
CA ILE A 396 40.44 12.98 -25.49
C ILE A 396 40.46 11.79 -24.54
N VAL A 397 41.58 11.60 -23.85
CA VAL A 397 41.72 10.65 -22.74
C VAL A 397 40.93 11.23 -21.58
N VAL A 398 39.60 11.02 -21.60
CA VAL A 398 38.77 11.27 -20.43
C VAL A 398 39.22 10.30 -19.36
N THR A 399 39.71 10.82 -18.25
CA THR A 399 40.16 9.97 -17.14
C THR A 399 38.97 9.32 -16.44
N ASP A 400 39.18 8.15 -15.81
CA ASP A 400 38.14 7.47 -15.02
C ASP A 400 37.51 8.41 -13.96
N GLU A 401 38.29 9.37 -13.44
CA GLU A 401 37.81 10.38 -12.49
C GLU A 401 36.85 11.41 -13.14
N GLU A 402 37.10 11.82 -14.39
CA GLU A 402 36.23 12.73 -15.14
C GLU A 402 34.92 12.05 -15.57
N MET A 403 34.99 10.77 -15.95
CA MET A 403 33.81 9.93 -16.18
C MET A 403 32.94 9.81 -14.91
N GLU A 404 33.53 9.54 -13.75
CA GLU A 404 32.78 9.45 -12.48
C GLU A 404 32.11 10.80 -12.10
N ILE A 405 32.75 11.92 -12.41
CA ILE A 405 32.17 13.25 -12.19
C ILE A 405 30.99 13.50 -13.15
N LEU A 406 31.13 13.13 -14.42
CA LEU A 406 30.08 13.27 -15.42
C LEU A 406 28.85 12.41 -15.09
N GLU A 407 29.08 11.16 -14.68
CA GLU A 407 28.02 10.24 -14.26
C GLU A 407 27.26 10.78 -13.05
N LYS A 408 27.97 11.27 -12.02
CA LYS A 408 27.35 11.92 -10.86
C LYS A 408 26.54 13.17 -11.25
N ALA A 409 27.02 13.95 -12.22
CA ALA A 409 26.32 15.13 -12.71
C ALA A 409 25.05 14.76 -13.49
N LEU A 410 25.08 13.71 -14.31
CA LEU A 410 23.93 13.18 -15.03
C LEU A 410 22.86 12.65 -14.07
N VAL A 411 23.25 11.84 -13.09
CA VAL A 411 22.35 11.33 -12.04
C VAL A 411 21.74 12.47 -11.24
N GLN A 412 22.53 13.47 -10.84
CA GLN A 412 22.03 14.62 -10.10
C GLN A 412 21.03 15.43 -10.93
N ASN A 413 21.30 15.62 -12.23
CA ASN A 413 20.36 16.24 -13.15
C ASN A 413 19.06 15.44 -13.20
N GLU A 414 19.10 14.13 -13.46
CA GLU A 414 17.91 13.27 -13.51
C GLU A 414 17.08 13.31 -12.22
N ILE A 415 17.71 13.36 -11.05
CA ILE A 415 17.02 13.52 -9.77
C ILE A 415 16.31 14.89 -9.67
N GLU A 416 16.99 15.97 -10.04
CA GLU A 416 16.40 17.32 -10.08
C GLU A 416 15.24 17.39 -11.08
N GLN A 417 15.38 16.65 -12.17
CA GLN A 417 14.37 16.54 -13.19
C GLN A 417 13.11 15.85 -12.64
N LEU A 418 13.26 14.66 -12.09
CA LEU A 418 12.16 13.88 -11.50
C LEU A 418 11.44 14.67 -10.40
N ASN A 419 12.18 15.47 -9.63
CA ASN A 419 11.62 16.33 -8.58
C ASN A 419 10.71 17.44 -9.15
N THR A 420 11.08 18.00 -10.30
CA THR A 420 10.28 19.03 -10.98
C THR A 420 8.95 18.46 -11.50
N ASP A 421 8.97 17.26 -12.09
CA ASP A 421 7.75 16.59 -12.57
C ASP A 421 6.80 16.23 -11.42
N HIS A 422 7.33 15.69 -10.32
CA HIS A 422 6.52 15.41 -9.13
C HIS A 422 5.93 16.70 -8.54
N SER A 423 6.71 17.79 -8.50
CA SER A 423 6.23 19.09 -8.02
C SER A 423 5.08 19.64 -8.87
N LEU A 424 5.19 19.56 -10.20
CA LEU A 424 4.11 19.95 -11.11
C LEU A 424 2.84 19.13 -10.88
N GLN A 425 2.96 17.82 -10.74
CA GLN A 425 1.80 16.95 -10.50
C GLN A 425 1.14 17.24 -9.15
N LEU A 426 1.89 17.60 -8.12
CA LEU A 426 1.33 18.00 -6.82
C LEU A 426 0.68 19.38 -6.87
N ILE A 427 1.21 20.32 -7.67
CA ILE A 427 0.57 21.61 -7.95
C ILE A 427 -0.78 21.39 -8.64
N GLU A 428 -0.86 20.47 -9.61
CA GLU A 428 -2.13 20.09 -10.25
C GLU A 428 -3.14 19.55 -9.22
N LEU A 429 -2.70 18.76 -8.25
CA LEU A 429 -3.58 18.29 -7.17
C LEU A 429 -4.14 19.42 -6.31
N LEU A 430 -3.34 20.44 -6.00
CA LEU A 430 -3.81 21.59 -5.24
C LEU A 430 -4.84 22.40 -6.04
N GLU A 431 -4.65 22.50 -7.35
CA GLU A 431 -5.64 23.08 -8.23
C GLU A 431 -6.94 22.26 -8.28
N GLU A 432 -6.86 20.93 -8.36
CA GLU A 432 -8.03 20.03 -8.28
C GLU A 432 -8.81 20.23 -6.96
N MET A 433 -8.12 20.60 -5.89
CA MET A 433 -8.72 20.94 -4.59
C MET A 433 -9.24 22.39 -4.49
N HIS A 434 -9.14 23.17 -5.57
CA HIS A 434 -9.45 24.60 -5.64
C HIS A 434 -8.58 25.50 -4.75
N LEU A 435 -7.36 25.08 -4.43
CA LEU A 435 -6.38 25.87 -3.68
C LEU A 435 -5.48 26.67 -4.65
N ILE A 436 -6.10 27.55 -5.45
CA ILE A 436 -5.45 28.24 -6.58
C ILE A 436 -4.31 29.16 -6.13
N GLU A 437 -4.47 29.88 -5.03
CA GLU A 437 -3.44 30.77 -4.46
C GLU A 437 -2.19 29.98 -4.05
N ASP A 438 -2.39 28.85 -3.38
CA ASP A 438 -1.30 27.96 -2.96
C ASP A 438 -0.61 27.34 -4.18
N ALA A 439 -1.38 26.80 -5.14
CA ALA A 439 -0.84 26.27 -6.40
C ALA A 439 -0.01 27.34 -7.15
N TYR A 440 -0.49 28.58 -7.21
CA TYR A 440 0.21 29.70 -7.85
C TYR A 440 1.54 30.02 -7.15
N SER A 441 1.51 30.20 -5.83
CA SER A 441 2.69 30.49 -5.01
C SER A 441 3.77 29.40 -5.16
N LEU A 442 3.34 28.13 -5.15
CA LEU A 442 4.22 26.99 -5.37
C LEU A 442 4.84 26.98 -6.76
N THR A 443 4.05 27.25 -7.80
CA THR A 443 4.55 27.32 -9.17
C THR A 443 5.56 28.45 -9.34
N GLU A 444 5.33 29.61 -8.70
CA GLU A 444 6.26 30.74 -8.73
C GLU A 444 7.59 30.40 -8.03
N ASN A 445 7.53 29.72 -6.89
CA ASN A 445 8.72 29.26 -6.18
C ASN A 445 9.49 28.19 -6.97
N LEU A 446 8.79 27.23 -7.59
CA LEU A 446 9.38 26.22 -8.45
C LEU A 446 10.08 26.85 -9.66
N LEU A 447 9.46 27.87 -10.27
CA LEU A 447 10.07 28.62 -11.39
C LEU A 447 11.33 29.40 -10.98
N LYS A 448 11.45 29.81 -9.72
CA LYS A 448 12.65 30.47 -9.20
C LYS A 448 13.79 29.48 -8.90
N SER A 449 13.46 28.23 -8.57
CA SER A 449 14.45 27.21 -8.26
C SER A 449 14.93 26.41 -9.48
N ILE A 450 14.13 26.33 -10.55
CA ILE A 450 14.47 25.55 -11.74
C ILE A 450 15.58 26.24 -12.57
N SER A 451 16.50 25.44 -13.12
CA SER A 451 17.53 25.94 -14.05
C SER A 451 16.89 26.46 -15.34
N ALA A 452 17.52 27.47 -15.94
CA ALA A 452 17.09 28.03 -17.23
C ALA A 452 17.20 27.01 -18.40
N GLU A 453 18.02 25.99 -18.23
CA GLU A 453 18.28 24.92 -19.21
C GLU A 453 17.35 23.71 -19.03
N ASP A 454 16.54 23.66 -17.97
CA ASP A 454 15.62 22.54 -17.74
C ASP A 454 14.51 22.55 -18.80
N ILE A 455 14.33 21.40 -19.47
CA ILE A 455 13.35 21.19 -20.55
C ILE A 455 11.91 21.49 -20.09
N ARG A 456 11.61 21.40 -18.79
CA ARG A 456 10.28 21.64 -18.23
C ARG A 456 10.01 23.09 -17.84
N ILE A 457 10.97 24.00 -17.96
CA ILE A 457 10.77 25.41 -17.58
C ILE A 457 9.55 26.02 -18.28
N ASP A 458 9.31 25.65 -19.53
CA ASP A 458 8.16 26.12 -20.30
C ASP A 458 6.83 25.53 -19.82
N ALA A 459 6.82 24.28 -19.36
CA ALA A 459 5.65 23.67 -18.72
C ALA A 459 5.31 24.40 -17.40
N VAL A 460 6.32 24.72 -16.59
CA VAL A 460 6.15 25.51 -15.36
C VAL A 460 5.59 26.90 -15.67
N ARG A 461 6.14 27.60 -16.69
CA ARG A 461 5.64 28.90 -17.14
C ARG A 461 4.20 28.84 -17.66
N GLN A 462 3.85 27.78 -18.38
CA GLN A 462 2.50 27.55 -18.89
C GLN A 462 1.51 27.35 -17.74
N THR A 463 1.86 26.51 -16.76
CA THR A 463 1.06 26.29 -15.55
C THR A 463 0.89 27.58 -14.75
N LEU A 464 1.96 28.36 -14.55
CA LEU A 464 1.89 29.65 -13.87
C LEU A 464 0.94 30.64 -14.60
N SER A 465 1.06 30.71 -15.92
CA SER A 465 0.22 31.56 -16.76
C SER A 465 -1.25 31.15 -16.72
N ARG A 466 -1.51 29.84 -16.65
CA ARG A 466 -2.85 29.25 -16.52
C ARG A 466 -3.47 29.59 -15.16
N LEU A 467 -2.73 29.33 -14.06
CA LEU A 467 -3.17 29.64 -12.70
C LEU A 467 -3.42 31.15 -12.50
N LYS A 468 -2.57 32.01 -13.08
CA LYS A 468 -2.77 33.47 -13.06
C LYS A 468 -4.10 33.90 -13.68
N LYS A 469 -4.54 33.24 -14.76
CA LYS A 469 -5.82 33.54 -15.40
C LYS A 469 -7.01 33.08 -14.56
N THR A 470 -6.86 31.99 -13.81
CA THR A 470 -7.90 31.46 -12.91
C THR A 470 -8.02 32.29 -11.63
N HIS A 471 -6.93 32.91 -11.18
CA HIS A 471 -6.86 33.73 -9.97
C HIS A 471 -7.47 35.14 -10.15
N ILE A 472 -7.46 35.68 -11.38
CA ILE A 472 -8.05 37.00 -11.72
C ILE A 472 -9.54 36.83 -12.00
#